data_AF-A0A350D3F9-F1
#
_entry.id   AF-A0A350D3F9-F1
#
_cell.length_a   1.000
_cell.length_b   1.000
_cell.length_c   1.000
_cell.angle_alpha   90.00
_cell.angle_beta   90.00
_cell.angle_gamma   90.00
#
_symmetry.space_group_name_H-M   'P 1'
#
loop_
_entity.id
_entity.type
_entity.pdbx_description
1 polymer ?
#
loop_
_entity_poly.entity_id
_entity_poly.type
_entity_poly.pdbx_seq_one_letter_code
_entity_poly.pdbx_strand_id
1 'polypeptide(L)'
;MTGFNFKKLWAGLAVILLIAASLIQAQAYAQTAKKPIGYDVYDSWKSIQGTRISHDGRWLIYSLVPGEGDSELVVLELQTGKESRYPRGKEAVITPDNQFVIYTIAPPKTEVDKAKKEKKKSEEQPKNGLGIINLKTGEQVTVERVKGFKVAEDSGKFVAYLLEAPVVKEAEKDKVAKKEEAQA
;
A
#
# COMPACT_ATOMS: atom_id res chain seq x y z
N MET A 1 -73.45 29.62 -6.79
CA MET A 1 -72.34 30.09 -7.65
C MET A 1 -71.22 30.62 -6.75
N THR A 2 -70.29 29.76 -6.33
CA THR A 2 -69.11 30.17 -5.58
C THR A 2 -67.93 30.27 -6.56
N GLY A 3 -67.47 31.50 -6.82
CA GLY A 3 -66.37 31.76 -7.75
C GLY A 3 -65.05 31.19 -7.23
N PHE A 4 -64.45 30.28 -8.00
CA PHE A 4 -63.16 29.68 -7.68
C PHE A 4 -62.05 30.72 -7.81
N ASN A 5 -61.42 31.10 -6.69
CA ASN A 5 -60.50 32.24 -6.64
C ASN A 5 -59.07 31.80 -7.01
N PHE A 6 -58.78 31.76 -8.31
CA PHE A 6 -57.48 31.35 -8.87
C PHE A 6 -56.28 32.10 -8.26
N LYS A 7 -56.44 33.38 -7.86
CA LYS A 7 -55.35 34.15 -7.24
C LYS A 7 -54.91 33.57 -5.88
N LYS A 8 -55.80 32.93 -5.12
CA LYS A 8 -55.47 32.27 -3.84
C LYS A 8 -54.73 30.94 -4.03
N LEU A 9 -54.96 30.24 -5.15
CA LEU A 9 -54.25 29.00 -5.51
C LEU A 9 -52.80 29.25 -5.94
N TRP A 10 -52.57 30.30 -6.73
CA TRP A 10 -51.22 30.70 -7.12
C TRP A 10 -50.40 31.24 -5.94
N ALA A 11 -51.03 31.96 -5.01
CA ALA A 11 -50.38 32.40 -3.78
C ALA A 11 -50.01 31.20 -2.87
N GLY A 12 -50.88 30.19 -2.75
CA GLY A 12 -50.58 28.96 -2.00
C GLY A 12 -49.43 28.16 -2.62
N LEU A 13 -49.39 28.04 -3.95
CA LEU A 13 -48.32 27.35 -4.67
C LEU A 13 -46.97 28.08 -4.51
N ALA A 14 -46.95 29.41 -4.56
CA ALA A 14 -45.75 30.21 -4.35
C ALA A 14 -45.18 30.07 -2.93
N VAL A 15 -46.04 29.98 -1.92
CA VAL A 15 -45.62 29.74 -0.52
C VAL A 15 -45.06 28.33 -0.35
N ILE A 16 -45.67 27.31 -0.96
CA ILE A 16 -45.15 25.94 -0.94
C ILE A 16 -43.79 25.85 -1.65
N LEU A 17 -43.60 26.56 -2.77
CA LEU A 17 -42.33 26.62 -3.49
C LEU A 17 -41.23 27.33 -2.68
N LEU A 18 -41.58 28.39 -1.95
CA LEU A 18 -40.67 29.09 -1.03
C LEU A 18 -40.26 28.21 0.16
N ILE A 19 -41.18 27.43 0.71
CA ILE A 19 -40.89 26.47 1.78
C ILE A 19 -40.03 25.31 1.25
N ALA A 20 -40.33 24.78 0.06
CA ALA A 20 -39.50 23.74 -0.55
C ALA A 20 -38.07 24.24 -0.83
N ALA A 21 -37.92 25.48 -1.31
CA ALA A 21 -36.61 26.10 -1.54
C ALA A 21 -35.82 26.29 -0.24
N SER A 22 -36.46 26.63 0.87
CA SER A 22 -35.78 26.79 2.17
C SER A 22 -35.36 25.44 2.78
N LEU A 23 -36.12 24.37 2.57
CA LEU A 23 -35.71 23.01 2.96
C LEU A 23 -34.49 22.50 2.18
N ILE A 24 -34.40 22.81 0.88
CA ILE A 24 -33.24 22.42 0.05
C ILE A 24 -31.98 23.16 0.51
N GLN A 25 -32.09 24.45 0.88
CA GLN A 25 -30.96 25.20 1.42
C GLN A 25 -30.49 24.68 2.79
N ALA A 26 -31.41 24.25 3.66
CA ALA A 26 -31.04 23.68 4.97
C ALA A 26 -30.24 22.37 4.85
N GLN A 27 -30.54 21.54 3.84
CA GLN A 27 -29.77 20.31 3.58
C GLN A 27 -28.36 20.58 3.04
N ALA A 28 -28.13 21.71 2.37
CA ALA A 28 -26.80 22.09 1.89
C ALA A 28 -25.84 22.48 3.05
N TYR A 29 -26.35 23.10 4.12
CA TYR A 29 -25.53 23.46 5.29
C TYR A 29 -25.21 22.27 6.20
N ALA A 30 -26.05 21.21 6.22
CA ALA A 30 -25.82 20.01 7.03
C ALA A 30 -24.72 19.09 6.47
N GLN A 31 -24.33 19.24 5.20
CA GLN A 31 -23.28 18.43 4.57
C GLN A 31 -21.86 19.00 4.70
N THR A 32 -21.68 20.10 5.45
CA THR A 32 -20.37 20.80 5.54
C THR A 32 -19.81 20.84 6.97
N ALA A 33 -20.27 19.97 7.86
CA ALA A 33 -19.57 19.75 9.13
C ALA A 33 -18.27 18.99 8.86
N LYS A 34 -17.17 19.73 8.60
CA LYS A 34 -15.83 19.15 8.47
C LYS A 34 -15.57 18.27 9.70
N LYS A 35 -15.14 17.01 9.50
CA LYS A 35 -14.81 16.11 10.61
C LYS A 35 -13.80 16.84 11.52
N PRO A 36 -14.13 17.08 12.81
CA PRO A 36 -13.18 17.68 13.74
C PRO A 36 -11.88 16.86 13.74
N ILE A 37 -10.73 17.53 13.71
CA ILE A 37 -9.42 16.88 13.76
C ILE A 37 -9.22 16.38 15.19
N GLY A 38 -9.39 15.07 15.40
CA GLY A 38 -9.11 14.39 16.66
C GLY A 38 -7.69 13.80 16.70
N TYR A 39 -7.33 13.20 17.83
CA TYR A 39 -6.03 12.51 17.97
C TYR A 39 -5.88 11.29 17.04
N ASP A 40 -7.00 10.69 16.62
CA ASP A 40 -7.04 9.60 15.63
C ASP A 40 -6.42 10.00 14.28
N VAL A 41 -6.34 11.29 13.99
CA VAL A 41 -5.74 11.80 12.75
C VAL A 41 -4.22 11.64 12.73
N TYR A 42 -3.55 11.63 13.88
CA TYR A 42 -2.08 11.46 13.94
C TYR A 42 -1.65 10.11 13.39
N ASP A 43 -2.39 9.03 13.69
CA ASP A 43 -2.08 7.68 13.21
C ASP A 43 -2.19 7.57 11.68
N SER A 44 -3.07 8.38 11.08
CA SER A 44 -3.30 8.44 9.64
C SER A 44 -2.27 9.27 8.87
N TRP A 45 -1.42 10.04 9.56
CA TRP A 45 -0.42 10.88 8.90
C TRP A 45 0.64 10.00 8.23
N LYS A 46 0.73 10.12 6.90
CA LYS A 46 1.74 9.44 6.08
C LYS A 46 2.94 10.36 5.85
N SER A 47 4.13 9.86 6.19
CA SER A 47 5.41 10.47 5.85
C SER A 47 5.94 9.91 4.53
N ILE A 48 6.64 10.72 3.75
CA ILE A 48 7.34 10.29 2.54
C ILE A 48 8.78 9.92 2.93
N GLN A 49 9.23 8.73 2.55
CA GLN A 49 10.57 8.24 2.80
C GLN A 49 11.18 7.58 1.56
N GLY A 50 12.51 7.52 1.51
CA GLY A 50 13.22 6.75 0.48
C GLY A 50 13.01 7.27 -0.95
N THR A 51 12.77 8.57 -1.13
CA THR A 51 12.53 9.17 -2.44
C THR A 51 13.68 8.90 -3.40
N ARG A 52 13.35 8.43 -4.61
CA ARG A 52 14.27 8.16 -5.72
C ARG A 52 13.65 8.63 -7.02
N ILE A 53 14.48 9.15 -7.91
CA ILE A 53 14.10 9.48 -9.28
C ILE A 53 14.92 8.59 -10.22
N SER A 54 14.33 8.12 -11.31
CA SER A 54 15.06 7.39 -12.35
C SER A 54 16.04 8.31 -13.07
N HIS A 55 17.10 7.74 -13.66
CA HIS A 55 18.14 8.54 -14.34
C HIS A 55 17.60 9.31 -15.55
N ASP A 56 16.55 8.80 -16.19
CA ASP A 56 15.84 9.47 -17.29
C ASP A 56 14.80 10.50 -16.82
N GLY A 57 14.61 10.67 -15.50
CA GLY A 57 13.64 11.59 -14.91
C GLY A 57 12.17 11.21 -15.16
N ARG A 58 11.88 10.01 -15.66
CA ARG A 58 10.50 9.58 -15.97
C ARG A 58 9.74 9.07 -14.74
N TRP A 59 10.45 8.46 -13.80
CA TRP A 59 9.85 7.76 -12.66
C TRP A 59 10.27 8.40 -11.34
N LEU A 60 9.29 8.67 -10.49
CA LEU A 60 9.47 9.05 -9.09
C LEU A 60 8.98 7.91 -8.21
N ILE A 61 9.79 7.53 -7.24
CA ILE A 61 9.48 6.43 -6.33
C ILE A 61 9.68 6.91 -4.91
N TYR A 62 8.73 6.57 -4.05
CA TYR A 62 8.83 6.85 -2.63
C TYR A 62 7.95 5.92 -1.82
N SER A 63 8.27 5.76 -0.55
CA SER A 63 7.44 5.03 0.41
C SER A 63 6.59 6.00 1.21
N LEU A 64 5.28 5.77 1.25
CA LEU A 64 4.35 6.37 2.19
C LEU A 64 4.32 5.52 3.46
N VAL A 65 4.84 6.06 4.55
CA VAL A 65 4.93 5.38 5.84
C VAL A 65 3.98 6.06 6.83
N PRO A 66 2.87 5.41 7.23
CA PRO A 66 1.99 5.93 8.27
C PRO A 66 2.62 5.82 9.66
N GLY A 67 2.15 6.61 10.63
CA GLY A 67 2.55 6.47 12.02
C GLY A 67 2.21 5.07 12.58
N GLU A 68 1.02 4.57 12.23
CA GLU A 68 0.59 3.22 12.53
C GLU A 68 0.13 2.47 11.27
N GLY A 69 0.48 1.19 11.18
CA GLY A 69 0.17 0.33 10.03
C GLY A 69 1.37 0.02 9.14
N ASP A 70 1.05 -0.44 7.92
CA ASP A 70 2.00 -0.87 6.91
C ASP A 70 2.33 0.27 5.94
N SER A 71 3.58 0.33 5.48
CA SER A 71 3.99 1.28 4.45
C SER A 71 3.45 0.92 3.07
N GLU A 72 3.48 1.87 2.15
CA GLU A 72 3.11 1.64 0.76
C GLU A 72 4.16 2.26 -0.16
N LEU A 73 4.66 1.51 -1.13
CA LEU A 73 5.54 2.05 -2.15
C LEU A 73 4.70 2.65 -3.27
N VAL A 74 4.96 3.90 -3.61
CA VAL A 74 4.35 4.59 -4.74
C VAL A 74 5.38 4.68 -5.86
N VAL A 75 4.98 4.24 -7.05
CA VAL A 75 5.72 4.39 -8.30
C VAL A 75 4.90 5.33 -9.18
N LEU A 76 5.40 6.54 -9.38
CA LEU A 76 4.75 7.61 -10.13
C LEU A 76 5.48 7.82 -11.46
N GLU A 77 4.75 7.77 -12.56
CA GLU A 77 5.21 8.22 -13.87
C GLU A 77 5.00 9.74 -13.96
N LEU A 78 6.09 10.50 -14.02
CA LEU A 78 6.07 11.97 -13.96
C LEU A 78 5.48 12.63 -15.21
N GLN A 79 5.52 11.95 -16.36
CA GLN A 79 4.98 12.51 -17.61
C GLN A 79 3.46 12.43 -17.68
N THR A 80 2.88 11.34 -17.17
CA THR A 80 1.43 11.06 -17.27
C THR A 80 0.70 11.35 -15.95
N GLY A 81 1.42 11.42 -14.84
CA GLY A 81 0.85 11.47 -13.49
C GLY A 81 0.29 10.13 -13.02
N LYS A 82 0.49 9.04 -13.78
CA LYS A 82 0.00 7.72 -13.42
C LYS A 82 0.80 7.17 -12.24
N GLU A 83 0.12 6.85 -11.15
CA GLU A 83 0.72 6.19 -10.00
C GLU A 83 0.29 4.72 -9.89
N SER A 84 1.21 3.89 -9.40
CA SER A 84 0.98 2.51 -8.99
C SER A 84 1.44 2.34 -7.55
N ARG A 85 0.66 1.60 -6.77
CA ARG A 85 0.83 1.48 -5.32
C ARG A 85 1.06 0.02 -4.95
N TYR A 86 2.12 -0.23 -4.19
CA TYR A 86 2.53 -1.57 -3.79
C TYR A 86 2.56 -1.66 -2.26
N PRO A 87 1.73 -2.51 -1.63
CA PRO A 87 1.60 -2.57 -0.18
C PRO A 87 2.87 -3.13 0.46
N ARG A 88 3.17 -2.66 1.67
CA ARG A 88 4.33 -3.02 2.51
C ARG A 88 5.68 -2.78 1.85
N GLY A 89 5.72 -1.99 0.78
CA GLY A 89 6.95 -1.71 0.05
C GLY A 89 7.80 -0.63 0.73
N LYS A 90 9.10 -0.88 0.86
CA LYS A 90 10.11 0.05 1.36
C LYS A 90 11.49 -0.18 0.76
N GLU A 91 12.43 0.73 1.01
CA GLU A 91 13.84 0.60 0.61
C GLU A 91 14.02 0.34 -0.90
N ALA A 92 13.23 1.00 -1.73
CA ALA A 92 13.25 0.79 -3.17
C ALA A 92 14.53 1.31 -3.82
N VAL A 93 14.97 0.60 -4.86
CA VAL A 93 16.09 0.93 -5.73
C VAL A 93 15.63 0.82 -7.18
N ILE A 94 16.00 1.81 -7.99
CA ILE A 94 15.79 1.81 -9.44
C ILE A 94 17.04 1.24 -10.09
N THR A 95 16.88 0.32 -11.03
CA THR A 95 18.03 -0.22 -11.79
C THR A 95 18.67 0.87 -12.65
N PRO A 96 20.00 0.82 -12.89
CA PRO A 96 20.69 1.84 -13.71
C PRO A 96 20.12 2.03 -15.12
N ASP A 97 19.52 0.99 -15.70
CA ASP A 97 18.88 1.00 -17.02
C ASP A 97 17.44 1.56 -17.01
N ASN A 98 16.94 2.01 -15.85
CA ASN A 98 15.57 2.52 -15.63
C ASN A 98 14.46 1.54 -16.04
N GLN A 99 14.74 0.23 -16.06
CA GLN A 99 13.76 -0.79 -16.45
C GLN A 99 13.01 -1.40 -15.27
N PHE A 100 13.63 -1.48 -14.10
CA PHE A 100 13.08 -2.18 -12.95
C PHE A 100 13.16 -1.37 -11.66
N VAL A 101 12.21 -1.66 -10.77
CA VAL A 101 12.23 -1.22 -9.37
C VAL A 101 12.30 -2.45 -8.49
N ILE A 102 13.27 -2.47 -7.61
CA ILE A 102 13.48 -3.56 -6.67
C ILE A 102 13.30 -3.00 -5.27
N TYR A 103 12.50 -3.66 -4.45
CA TYR A 103 12.14 -3.13 -3.14
C TYR A 103 11.92 -4.25 -2.12
N THR A 104 12.04 -3.91 -0.84
CA THR A 104 11.76 -4.82 0.27
C THR A 104 10.26 -4.81 0.56
N ILE A 105 9.66 -5.99 0.65
CA ILE A 105 8.30 -6.20 1.13
C ILE A 105 8.38 -6.51 2.62
N ALA A 106 7.98 -5.57 3.48
CA ALA A 106 7.93 -5.82 4.91
C ALA A 106 6.86 -6.87 5.24
N PRO A 107 7.08 -7.76 6.22
CA PRO A 107 6.01 -8.59 6.74
C PRO A 107 4.88 -7.74 7.35
N PRO A 108 3.64 -8.23 7.41
CA PRO A 108 2.54 -7.49 8.00
C PRO A 108 2.87 -7.11 9.45
N LYS A 109 2.71 -5.83 9.80
CA LYS A 109 3.05 -5.33 11.14
C LYS A 109 2.34 -6.12 12.24
N THR A 110 1.09 -6.51 12.01
CA THR A 110 0.29 -7.33 12.93
C THR A 110 0.89 -8.70 13.22
N GLU A 111 1.53 -9.35 12.25
CA GLU A 111 2.20 -10.63 12.43
C GLU A 111 3.53 -10.46 13.18
N VAL A 112 4.27 -9.39 12.88
CA VAL A 112 5.51 -9.04 13.58
C VAL A 112 5.24 -8.77 15.05
N ASP A 113 4.20 -8.01 15.37
CA ASP A 113 3.85 -7.65 16.73
C ASP A 113 3.36 -8.86 17.53
N LYS A 114 2.58 -9.76 16.90
CA LYS A 114 2.22 -11.06 17.49
C LYS A 114 3.45 -11.92 17.77
N ALA A 115 4.36 -12.05 16.80
CA ALA A 115 5.58 -12.84 16.96
C ALA A 115 6.50 -12.30 18.05
N LYS A 116 6.61 -10.97 18.18
CA LYS A 116 7.33 -10.31 19.29
C LYS A 116 6.67 -10.57 20.63
N LYS A 117 5.34 -10.45 20.72
CA LYS A 117 4.57 -10.72 21.95
C LYS A 117 4.72 -12.17 22.41
N GLU A 118 4.76 -13.10 21.45
CA GLU A 118 4.98 -14.54 21.67
C GLU A 118 6.47 -14.90 21.91
N LYS A 119 7.38 -13.92 21.88
CA LYS A 119 8.85 -14.12 22.00
C LYS A 119 9.38 -15.19 21.02
N LYS A 120 8.81 -15.25 19.81
CA LYS A 120 9.26 -16.19 18.78
C LYS A 120 10.73 -15.98 18.47
N LYS A 121 11.45 -17.10 18.33
CA LYS A 121 12.85 -17.12 17.89
C LYS A 121 12.97 -16.43 16.54
N SER A 122 14.14 -15.85 16.26
CA SER A 122 14.37 -15.08 15.03
C SER A 122 14.01 -15.87 13.76
N GLU A 123 14.17 -17.19 13.75
CA GLU A 123 13.85 -18.08 12.63
C GLU A 123 12.34 -18.20 12.34
N GLU A 124 11.51 -18.07 13.39
CA GLU A 124 10.04 -18.18 13.31
C GLU A 124 9.35 -16.81 13.11
N GLN A 125 10.12 -15.72 13.18
CA GLN A 125 9.58 -14.38 12.94
C GLN A 125 9.26 -14.19 11.45
N PRO A 126 8.20 -13.40 11.13
CA PRO A 126 7.89 -13.01 9.76
C PRO A 126 9.11 -12.37 9.09
N LYS A 127 9.42 -12.82 7.88
CA LYS A 127 10.58 -12.38 7.11
C LYS A 127 10.18 -11.42 6.01
N ASN A 128 11.13 -10.56 5.63
CA ASN A 128 10.93 -9.68 4.50
C ASN A 128 10.81 -10.51 3.20
N GLY A 129 10.11 -9.96 2.22
CA GLY A 129 10.16 -10.40 0.83
C GLY A 129 10.91 -9.39 -0.02
N LEU A 130 11.11 -9.75 -1.28
CA LEU A 130 11.63 -8.91 -2.34
C LEU A 130 10.53 -8.74 -3.39
N GLY A 131 10.25 -7.51 -3.78
CA GLY A 131 9.42 -7.20 -4.93
C GLY A 131 10.29 -6.67 -6.07
N ILE A 132 9.98 -7.10 -7.29
CA ILE A 132 10.61 -6.64 -8.52
C ILE A 132 9.49 -6.20 -9.45
N ILE A 133 9.52 -4.93 -9.86
CA ILE A 133 8.52 -4.33 -10.75
C ILE A 133 9.20 -4.01 -12.07
N ASN A 134 8.58 -4.41 -13.18
CA ASN A 134 8.94 -3.95 -14.50
C ASN A 134 8.24 -2.61 -14.78
N LEU A 135 9.00 -1.53 -14.96
CA LEU A 135 8.47 -0.19 -15.18
C LEU A 135 7.75 -0.02 -16.53
N LYS A 136 8.08 -0.86 -17.53
CA LYS A 136 7.44 -0.78 -18.86
C LYS A 136 6.08 -1.49 -18.89
N THR A 137 5.99 -2.66 -18.25
CA THR A 137 4.77 -3.49 -18.29
C THR A 137 3.89 -3.30 -17.07
N GLY A 138 4.44 -2.82 -15.95
CA GLY A 138 3.79 -2.79 -14.64
C GLY A 138 3.75 -4.16 -13.95
N GLU A 139 4.35 -5.20 -14.55
CA GLU A 139 4.38 -6.55 -13.98
C GLU A 139 5.21 -6.59 -12.70
N GLN A 140 4.73 -7.36 -11.72
CA GLN A 140 5.37 -7.52 -10.43
C GLN A 140 5.69 -8.99 -10.16
N VAL A 141 6.93 -9.27 -9.78
CA VAL A 141 7.38 -10.56 -9.27
C VAL A 141 7.74 -10.40 -7.81
N THR A 142 7.32 -11.36 -6.98
CA THR A 142 7.60 -11.36 -5.54
C THR A 142 8.37 -12.62 -5.14
N VAL A 143 9.39 -12.45 -4.31
CA VAL A 143 10.17 -13.54 -3.72
C VAL A 143 10.06 -13.44 -2.20
N GLU A 144 9.66 -14.52 -1.55
CA GLU A 144 9.51 -14.54 -0.10
C GLU A 144 10.83 -14.82 0.63
N ARG A 145 10.91 -14.48 1.92
CA ARG A 145 12.02 -14.80 2.82
C ARG A 145 13.39 -14.29 2.33
N VAL A 146 13.45 -13.04 1.92
CA VAL A 146 14.69 -12.37 1.50
C VAL A 146 15.24 -11.52 2.66
N LYS A 147 16.47 -11.80 3.08
CA LYS A 147 17.18 -11.05 4.14
C LYS A 147 17.60 -9.67 3.67
N GLY A 148 17.96 -9.54 2.40
CA GLY A 148 18.39 -8.31 1.78
C GLY A 148 18.76 -8.52 0.32
N PHE A 149 18.92 -7.42 -0.41
CA PHE A 149 19.28 -7.44 -1.82
C PHE A 149 20.29 -6.34 -2.15
N LYS A 150 20.97 -6.52 -3.29
CA LYS A 150 21.86 -5.55 -3.92
C LYS A 150 21.64 -5.58 -5.43
N VAL A 151 21.59 -4.38 -6.00
CA VAL A 151 21.51 -4.17 -7.45
C VAL A 151 22.92 -3.90 -7.96
N ALA A 152 23.27 -4.43 -9.12
CA ALA A 152 24.56 -4.12 -9.73
C ALA A 152 24.62 -2.63 -10.14
N GLU A 153 25.77 -1.99 -9.88
CA GLU A 153 25.96 -0.55 -10.06
C GLU A 153 26.04 -0.18 -11.55
N ASP A 154 26.74 -0.98 -12.35
CA ASP A 154 26.95 -0.73 -13.78
C ASP A 154 25.96 -1.45 -14.70
N SER A 155 25.05 -2.26 -14.15
CA SER A 155 24.14 -3.10 -14.94
C SER A 155 22.79 -3.31 -14.26
N GLY A 156 21.69 -2.98 -14.93
CA GLY A 156 20.34 -3.30 -14.46
C GLY A 156 19.91 -4.77 -14.65
N LYS A 157 20.76 -5.62 -15.25
CA LYS A 157 20.42 -7.01 -15.60
C LYS A 157 20.46 -7.98 -14.43
N PHE A 158 21.19 -7.65 -13.36
CA PHE A 158 21.47 -8.57 -12.26
C PHE A 158 21.12 -7.96 -10.92
N VAL A 159 20.50 -8.79 -10.08
CA VAL A 159 20.16 -8.48 -8.69
C VAL A 159 20.61 -9.66 -7.85
N ALA A 160 21.43 -9.39 -6.84
CA ALA A 160 21.80 -10.39 -5.84
C ALA A 160 20.85 -10.25 -4.65
N TYR A 161 20.24 -11.34 -4.22
CA TYR A 161 19.44 -11.37 -2.99
C TYR A 161 19.83 -12.56 -2.13
N LEU A 162 19.82 -12.35 -0.82
CA LEU A 162 20.15 -13.37 0.16
C LEU A 162 18.86 -13.94 0.73
N LEU A 163 18.59 -15.22 0.44
CA LEU A 163 17.48 -15.94 1.05
C LEU A 163 17.79 -16.31 2.49
N GLU A 164 16.77 -16.28 3.34
CA GLU A 164 16.86 -16.85 4.68
C GLU A 164 16.53 -18.34 4.66
N ALA A 165 17.24 -19.11 5.50
CA ALA A 165 17.05 -20.54 5.63
C ALA A 165 15.55 -20.87 5.78
N PRO A 166 15.01 -21.82 5.00
CA PRO A 166 13.60 -22.18 5.10
C PRO A 166 13.29 -22.70 6.51
N VAL A 167 12.04 -22.51 6.99
CA VAL A 167 11.55 -23.12 8.23
C VAL A 167 11.30 -24.61 7.97
N VAL A 168 12.35 -25.34 7.62
CA VAL A 168 12.28 -26.80 7.59
C VAL A 168 12.46 -27.22 9.04
N LYS A 169 11.33 -27.50 9.69
CA LYS A 169 11.31 -28.41 10.84
C LYS A 169 12.16 -29.61 10.47
N GLU A 170 13.01 -30.04 11.39
CA GLU A 170 13.97 -31.16 11.34
C GLU A 170 13.43 -32.51 10.80
N ALA A 171 12.16 -32.62 10.41
CA ALA A 171 11.48 -33.82 9.97
C ALA A 171 11.89 -34.37 8.58
N GLU A 172 12.74 -33.69 7.82
CA GLU A 172 13.21 -34.19 6.51
C GLU A 172 14.65 -34.70 6.51
N LYS A 173 15.47 -34.37 7.52
CA LYS A 173 16.79 -35.01 7.69
C LYS A 173 16.65 -36.46 8.18
N ASP A 174 15.65 -36.76 9.01
CA ASP A 174 15.39 -38.14 9.46
C ASP A 174 14.78 -39.04 8.36
N LYS A 175 14.12 -38.46 7.35
CA LYS A 175 13.56 -39.24 6.23
C LYS A 175 14.59 -39.60 5.17
N VAL A 176 15.65 -38.80 5.01
CA VAL A 176 16.77 -39.12 4.12
C VAL A 176 17.70 -40.15 4.77
N ALA A 177 18.03 -39.98 6.05
CA ALA A 177 18.87 -40.94 6.79
C ALA A 177 18.22 -42.35 6.89
N LYS A 178 16.90 -42.43 7.09
CA LYS A 178 16.20 -43.73 7.18
C LYS A 178 15.97 -44.42 5.83
N LYS A 179 16.19 -43.72 4.70
CA LYS A 179 16.07 -44.30 3.36
C LYS A 179 17.39 -44.92 2.86
N GLU A 180 18.53 -44.44 3.35
CA GLU A 180 19.85 -45.03 3.08
C GLU A 180 20.12 -46.30 3.90
N GLU A 181 19.67 -46.37 5.16
CA GLU A 181 19.84 -47.60 5.99
C GLU A 181 18.92 -48.77 5.58
N ALA A 182 17.85 -48.52 4.80
CA ALA A 182 16.95 -49.57 4.32
C ALA A 182 17.35 -50.14 2.95
N GLN A 183 18.45 -49.67 2.36
CA GLN A 183 18.98 -50.12 1.07
C GLN A 183 20.42 -50.65 1.15
N ALA A 184 20.95 -50.84 2.37
CA ALA A 184 22.21 -51.52 2.65
C ALA A 184 21.97 -52.90 3.27
#